data_AF-A0A2S8S6E1-F1
#
_entry.id   AF-A0A2S8S6E1-F1
#
_cell.length_a   1.000
_cell.length_b   1.000
_cell.length_c   1.000
_cell.angle_alpha   90.00
_cell.angle_beta   90.00
_cell.angle_gamma   90.00
#
_symmetry.space_group_name_H-M   'P 1'
#
loop_
_entity.id
_entity.type
_entity.pdbx_description
1 polymer ?
#
loop_
_entity_poly.entity_id
_entity_poly.type
_entity_poly.pdbx_seq_one_letter_code
_entity_poly.pdbx_strand_id
1 'polypeptide(L)'
;MNMFQKNEALLRECLSWLRETLFGIIECDSYLVTNATGEIEPRPNTMGEESRAEARELIALIRSIEAQVGTPSPSPGPDWLDDVIDGRGDWSHLVPTRINHAH
;
A
#
# COMPACT_ATOMS: atom_id res chain seq x y z
N MET A 1 18.46 20.27 16.35
CA MET A 1 17.56 19.12 16.23
C MET A 1 17.86 18.14 17.36
N ASN A 2 16.93 17.92 18.28
CA ASN A 2 17.09 16.95 19.37
C ASN A 2 16.91 15.51 18.84
N MET A 3 17.26 14.49 19.65
CA MET A 3 17.20 13.08 19.22
C MET A 3 15.80 12.67 18.76
N PHE A 4 14.76 13.17 19.44
CA PHE A 4 13.37 12.91 19.09
C PHE A 4 13.03 13.43 17.68
N GLN A 5 13.38 14.68 17.38
CA GLN A 5 13.17 15.29 16.06
C GLN A 5 13.96 14.57 14.95
N LYS A 6 15.17 14.06 15.25
CA LYS A 6 15.94 13.26 14.29
C LYS A 6 15.25 11.93 14.00
N ASN A 7 14.79 11.24 15.04
CA ASN A 7 14.09 9.96 14.88
C ASN A 7 12.77 10.13 14.11
N GLU A 8 12.03 11.20 14.39
CA GLU A 8 10.80 11.52 13.67
C GLU A 8 11.07 11.81 12.19
N ALA A 9 12.13 12.57 11.87
CA ALA A 9 12.53 12.83 10.49
C ALA A 9 12.90 11.54 9.73
N LEU A 10 13.65 10.64 10.38
CA LEU A 10 14.00 9.34 9.80
C LEU A 10 12.78 8.46 9.56
N LEU A 11 11.83 8.43 10.50
CA LEU A 11 10.59 7.69 10.34
C LEU A 11 9.74 8.23 9.17
N ARG A 12 9.71 9.55 8.98
CA ARG A 12 9.05 10.19 7.82
C ARG A 12 9.73 9.85 6.49
N GLU A 13 11.06 9.81 6.48
CA GLU A 13 11.83 9.36 5.31
C GLU A 13 11.53 7.89 5.00
N CYS A 14 11.59 7.01 5.99
CA CYS A 14 11.21 5.60 5.85
C CYS A 14 9.77 5.44 5.34
N LEU A 15 8.83 6.25 5.84
CA LEU A 15 7.44 6.24 5.38
C LEU A 15 7.34 6.55 3.88
N SER A 16 8.09 7.53 3.37
CA SER A 16 8.13 7.85 1.93
C SER A 16 8.63 6.65 1.12
N TRP A 17 9.76 6.06 1.53
CA TRP A 17 10.35 4.91 0.86
C TRP A 17 9.42 3.69 0.84
N LEU A 18 8.72 3.42 1.95
CA LEU A 18 7.77 2.31 2.03
C LEU A 18 6.56 2.52 1.11
N ARG A 19 6.05 3.76 1.00
CA ARG A 19 4.95 4.10 0.09
C ARG A 19 5.38 3.95 -1.37
N GLU A 20 6.57 4.41 -1.73
CA GLU A 20 7.14 4.22 -3.07
C GLU A 20 7.36 2.74 -3.40
N THR A 21 7.81 1.96 -2.43
CA THR A 21 7.99 0.51 -2.59
C THR A 21 6.64 -0.19 -2.82
N LEU A 22 5.65 0.12 -1.99
CA LEU A 22 4.28 -0.38 -2.15
C LEU A 22 3.71 0.00 -3.53
N PHE A 23 3.92 1.24 -3.95
CA PHE A 23 3.51 1.72 -5.27
C PHE A 23 4.15 0.90 -6.40
N GLY A 24 5.47 0.69 -6.34
CA GLY A 24 6.19 -0.12 -7.34
C GLY A 24 5.66 -1.55 -7.44
N ILE A 25 5.38 -2.19 -6.30
CA ILE A 25 4.77 -3.55 -6.28
C ILE A 25 3.41 -3.53 -6.97
N ILE A 26 2.58 -2.53 -6.67
CA ILE A 26 1.25 -2.43 -7.25
C ILE A 26 1.30 -2.18 -8.75
N GLU A 27 2.13 -1.26 -9.22
CA GLU A 27 2.26 -0.96 -10.65
C GLU A 27 2.84 -2.12 -11.46
N CYS A 28 3.82 -2.84 -10.91
CA CYS A 28 4.52 -3.89 -11.63
C CYS A 28 3.71 -5.18 -11.72
N ASP A 29 2.90 -5.48 -10.70
CA ASP A 29 2.23 -6.78 -10.57
C ASP A 29 0.70 -6.71 -10.73
N SER A 30 0.11 -5.51 -10.78
CA SER A 30 -1.31 -5.34 -11.11
C SER A 30 -1.52 -5.09 -12.60
N TYR A 31 -2.69 -5.48 -13.12
CA TYR A 31 -3.13 -4.99 -14.41
C TYR A 31 -3.49 -3.52 -14.32
N LEU A 32 -3.07 -2.74 -15.31
CA LEU A 32 -3.39 -1.31 -15.37
C LEU A 32 -4.64 -1.09 -16.21
N VAL A 33 -5.52 -0.20 -15.75
CA VAL A 33 -6.73 0.25 -16.45
C VAL A 33 -6.77 1.76 -16.51
N THR A 34 -7.44 2.29 -17.52
CA THR A 34 -7.74 3.72 -17.59
C THR A 34 -9.09 3.98 -16.95
N ASN A 35 -9.12 4.86 -15.95
CA ASN A 35 -10.35 5.21 -15.24
C ASN A 35 -11.19 6.23 -16.02
N ALA A 36 -12.32 6.67 -15.43
CA ALA A 36 -13.23 7.61 -16.08
C ALA A 36 -12.64 9.02 -16.27
N THR A 37 -11.60 9.39 -15.53
CA THR A 37 -10.88 10.67 -15.67
C THR A 37 -9.74 10.60 -16.69
N GLY A 38 -9.46 9.42 -17.24
CA GLY A 38 -8.38 9.19 -18.20
C GLY A 38 -7.03 8.85 -17.57
N GLU A 39 -6.99 8.65 -16.26
CA GLU A 39 -5.77 8.30 -15.52
C GLU A 39 -5.55 6.79 -15.52
N ILE A 40 -4.28 6.38 -15.47
CA ILE A 40 -3.90 4.97 -15.37
C ILE A 40 -3.87 4.59 -13.90
N GLU A 41 -4.63 3.57 -13.53
CA GLU A 41 -4.68 3.01 -12.18
C GLU A 41 -4.61 1.47 -12.21
N PRO A 42 -4.06 0.84 -11.17
CA PRO A 42 -4.06 -0.61 -11.03
C PRO A 42 -5.49 -1.10 -10.79
N ARG A 43 -5.85 -2.15 -11.52
CA ARG A 43 -7.12 -2.85 -11.36
C ARG A 43 -7.10 -3.66 -10.06
N PRO A 44 -8.08 -3.45 -9.16
CA PRO A 44 -8.18 -4.22 -7.94
C PRO A 44 -8.20 -5.73 -8.19
N ASN A 45 -7.63 -6.50 -7.26
CA ASN A 45 -7.57 -7.97 -7.27
C ASN A 45 -6.80 -8.62 -8.43
N THR A 46 -6.01 -7.87 -9.19
CA THR A 46 -5.19 -8.42 -10.30
C THR A 46 -3.74 -8.69 -9.93
N MET A 47 -3.28 -8.16 -8.80
CA MET A 47 -1.98 -8.49 -8.21
C MET A 47 -1.88 -9.97 -7.84
N GLY A 48 -0.73 -10.56 -8.14
CA GLY A 48 -0.32 -11.89 -7.75
C GLY A 48 -0.36 -12.12 -6.24
N GLU A 49 -0.49 -13.39 -5.83
CA GLU A 49 -0.69 -13.75 -4.42
C GLU A 49 0.51 -13.37 -3.53
N GLU A 50 1.73 -13.53 -4.05
CA GLU A 50 2.98 -13.20 -3.35
C GLU A 50 3.13 -11.69 -3.13
N SER A 51 3.03 -10.90 -4.20
CA SER A 51 3.07 -9.43 -4.14
C SER A 51 1.94 -8.87 -3.27
N ARG A 52 0.78 -9.52 -3.24
CA ARG A 52 -0.34 -9.14 -2.37
C ARG A 52 -0.03 -9.41 -0.89
N ALA A 53 0.68 -10.49 -0.58
CA ALA A 53 1.15 -10.75 0.78
C ALA A 53 2.18 -9.70 1.21
N GLU A 54 3.15 -9.39 0.35
CA GLU A 54 4.15 -8.35 0.59
C GLU A 54 3.52 -6.96 0.76
N ALA A 55 2.58 -6.59 -0.11
CA ALA A 55 1.83 -5.34 0.00
C ALA A 55 1.09 -5.20 1.34
N ARG A 56 0.51 -6.29 1.87
CA ARG A 56 -0.14 -6.28 3.19
C ARG A 56 0.83 -5.99 4.32
N GLU A 57 2.01 -6.59 4.28
CA GLU A 57 3.05 -6.37 5.29
C GLU A 57 3.55 -4.92 5.26
N LEU A 58 3.77 -4.37 4.05
CA LEU A 58 4.14 -2.98 3.86
C LEU A 58 3.05 -2.01 4.36
N ILE A 59 1.78 -2.26 4.04
CA ILE A 59 0.66 -1.44 4.53
C ILE A 59 0.59 -1.45 6.06
N ALA A 60 0.77 -2.61 6.70
CA ALA A 60 0.78 -2.70 8.16
C ALA A 60 1.93 -1.90 8.78
N LEU A 61 3.11 -1.92 8.16
CA LEU A 61 4.27 -1.16 8.61
C LEU A 61 4.07 0.36 8.41
N ILE A 62 3.55 0.78 7.25
CA ILE A 62 3.21 2.17 6.93
C ILE A 62 2.28 2.74 8.02
N ARG A 63 1.19 2.04 8.34
CA ARG A 63 0.23 2.46 9.38
C ARG A 63 0.86 2.54 10.77
N SER A 64 1.75 1.61 11.10
CA SER A 64 2.47 1.60 12.37
C SER A 64 3.37 2.84 12.52
N ILE A 65 4.04 3.24 11.44
CA ILE A 65 4.88 4.44 11.42
C ILE A 65 4.02 5.71 11.47
N GLU A 66 2.94 5.79 10.70
CA GLU A 66 2.00 6.92 10.71
C GLU A 66 1.39 7.17 12.08
N ALA A 67 1.04 6.11 12.81
CA ALA A 67 0.55 6.21 14.18
C ALA A 67 1.57 6.82 15.15
N GLN A 68 2.88 6.71 14.85
CA GLN A 68 3.96 7.24 15.69
C GLN A 68 4.32 8.68 15.37
N VAL A 69 4.39 9.05 14.08
CA VAL A 69 4.81 10.41 13.67
C VAL A 69 3.63 11.38 13.48
N GLY A 70 2.39 10.89 13.70
CA GLY A 70 1.13 11.57 13.34
C GLY A 70 0.99 11.64 11.82
N THR A 71 -0.21 11.60 11.23
CA THR A 71 -0.39 11.50 9.77
C THR A 71 0.14 12.74 9.02
N PRO A 72 1.20 12.62 8.19
CA PRO A 72 1.74 13.81 7.55
C PRO A 72 2.39 13.50 6.21
N SER A 73 1.61 13.12 5.22
CA SER A 73 2.00 13.51 3.86
C SER A 73 0.74 13.52 3.02
N PRO A 74 0.39 14.65 2.37
CA PRO A 74 -0.33 14.54 1.12
C PRO A 74 0.53 13.62 0.26
N SER A 75 0.03 12.41 -0.02
CA SER A 75 0.73 11.49 -0.89
C SER A 75 0.78 12.17 -2.26
N PRO A 76 1.95 12.37 -2.89
CA PRO A 76 2.00 12.82 -4.29
C PRO A 76 1.59 11.70 -5.27
N GLY A 77 1.09 10.56 -4.76
CA GLY A 77 0.58 9.45 -5.56
C GLY A 77 -0.91 9.65 -5.93
N PRO A 78 -1.42 8.87 -6.90
CA PRO A 78 -2.83 8.91 -7.26
C PRO A 78 -3.76 8.54 -6.09
N ASP A 79 -4.98 9.07 -6.06
CA ASP A 79 -5.96 8.88 -4.97
C ASP A 79 -6.26 7.40 -4.66
N TRP A 80 -6.17 6.50 -5.64
CA TRP A 80 -6.34 5.05 -5.43
C TRP A 80 -5.28 4.46 -4.50
N LEU A 81 -4.12 5.10 -4.36
CA LEU A 81 -3.05 4.67 -3.46
C LEU A 81 -3.43 4.92 -2.00
N ASP A 82 -4.11 6.04 -1.74
CA ASP A 82 -4.65 6.33 -0.42
C ASP A 82 -5.73 5.31 -0.06
N ASP A 83 -6.52 4.84 -1.03
CA ASP A 83 -7.42 3.71 -0.83
C ASP A 83 -6.65 2.45 -0.38
N VAL A 84 -5.54 2.09 -1.04
CA VAL A 84 -4.70 0.94 -0.63
C VAL A 84 -4.19 1.09 0.81
N ILE A 85 -3.65 2.27 1.13
CA ILE A 85 -3.01 2.57 2.42
C ILE A 85 -4.07 2.61 3.54
N ASP A 86 -5.19 3.30 3.30
CA ASP A 86 -6.34 3.41 4.20
C ASP A 86 -7.14 2.09 4.27
N GLY A 87 -6.82 1.11 3.43
CA GLY A 87 -7.51 -0.17 3.34
C GLY A 87 -8.96 0.02 2.90
N ARG A 88 -9.20 1.07 2.11
CA ARG A 88 -10.41 1.41 1.40
C ARG A 88 -10.24 1.00 -0.08
N GLY A 89 -11.32 0.87 -0.83
CA GLY A 89 -11.30 0.15 -2.12
C GLY A 89 -11.58 -1.36 -1.94
N ASP A 90 -11.96 -2.05 -3.01
CA ASP A 90 -12.33 -3.48 -2.93
C ASP A 90 -11.08 -4.38 -3.04
N TRP A 91 -10.65 -4.89 -1.88
CA TRP A 91 -9.53 -5.83 -1.68
C TRP A 91 -10.01 -7.20 -1.21
N SER A 92 -11.24 -7.58 -1.55
CA SER A 92 -12.14 -8.52 -0.85
C SER A 92 -11.63 -9.93 -0.46
N HIS A 93 -10.36 -10.30 -0.63
CA HIS A 93 -9.84 -11.62 -0.25
C HIS A 93 -8.43 -11.61 0.41
N LEU A 94 -8.13 -10.56 1.17
CA LEU A 94 -7.19 -10.50 2.31
C LEU A 94 -6.41 -11.76 2.86
N VAL A 95 -6.94 -13.01 2.88
CA VAL A 95 -6.23 -14.35 2.81
C VAL A 95 -7.33 -15.49 2.71
N PRO A 96 -7.01 -16.80 2.55
CA PRO A 96 -7.48 -17.67 1.47
C PRO A 96 -8.74 -18.50 1.80
N THR A 97 -9.35 -19.11 0.78
CA THR A 97 -10.03 -20.41 0.96
C THR A 97 -9.35 -21.46 0.08
N ARG A 98 -8.23 -22.00 0.55
CA ARG A 98 -7.83 -23.35 0.19
C ARG A 98 -8.24 -24.28 1.33
N ILE A 99 -9.43 -24.88 1.24
CA ILE A 99 -9.80 -26.29 1.59
C ILE A 99 -11.19 -26.49 0.89
N ASN A 100 -11.40 -27.37 -0.09
CA ASN A 100 -11.23 -28.82 -0.05
C ASN A 100 -10.70 -29.41 -1.36
N HIS A 101 -9.60 -30.15 -1.25
CA HIS A 101 -9.52 -31.45 -1.90
C HIS A 101 -10.66 -32.32 -1.39
N ALA A 102 -11.58 -32.73 -2.25
CA ALA A 102 -12.42 -33.90 -2.04
C ALA A 102 -12.90 -34.46 -3.38
N HIS A 103 -12.28 -35.60 -3.73
CA HIS A 103 -12.66 -36.62 -4.71
C HIS A 103 -12.50 -36.33 -6.21
#